data_AF-A0A221WBK5-F1
#
_entry.id   AF-A0A221WBK5-F1
#
_cell.length_a   1.000
_cell.length_b   1.000
_cell.length_c   1.000
_cell.angle_alpha   90.00
_cell.angle_beta   90.00
_cell.angle_gamma   90.00
#
_symmetry.space_group_name_H-M   'P 1'
#
loop_
_entity.id
_entity.type
_entity.pdbx_description
1 polymer ?
#
loop_
_entity_poly.entity_id
_entity_poly.type
_entity_poly.pdbx_seq_one_letter_code
_entity_poly.pdbx_strand_id
1 'polypeptide(L)'
;MSEAPRDHPPRTLLGELIRQRGQTAEQFSEAAERFAREHGIDATLSVRHVQRLASGHRADGRPLGRLRPVTRRLLEEMFGVPVDRLLQPAPVEPGRNTATADVVYELRARIAAGRTVDTDTVALLRRRLDITRVLDRRLGGTTLLGELRGQIEQLERLLSDVLREPTRSELAALLVDASTLAAWQSLDQGETGQAWTHYNRARAAAREAESRSLEAYASASQAVVLLDIGETADAVELTDHARRIATGKATRLLAAWLAAGHGEALAAGGDDAKSLELFDTASDALRAEEDPAETPYLVFDATHLARWRGSALARLGHHEAYGVLSAALDRLDPSFIRAETALRVDLTHVHALYGEWDVAAAHRERARLLAQQIGSVRQQSRLGYSRNNRTAEAEVRIT
;
A
#
# COMPACT_ATOMS: atom_id res chain seq x y z
N MET A 1 -34.86 -44.27 -2.50
CA MET A 1 -36.01 -43.41 -2.22
C MET A 1 -35.57 -42.39 -1.19
N SER A 2 -35.11 -41.22 -1.65
CA SER A 2 -34.66 -40.13 -0.79
C SER A 2 -35.83 -39.17 -0.58
N GLU A 3 -36.13 -38.90 0.69
CA GLU A 3 -37.26 -38.16 1.23
C GLU A 3 -37.39 -36.78 0.58
N ALA A 4 -38.59 -36.45 0.07
CA ALA A 4 -38.90 -35.10 -0.40
C ALA A 4 -38.74 -34.09 0.75
N PRO A 5 -38.23 -32.87 0.48
CA PRO A 5 -38.10 -31.86 1.52
C PRO A 5 -39.50 -31.53 2.06
N ARG A 6 -39.67 -31.70 3.38
CA ARG A 6 -40.90 -31.35 4.08
C ARG A 6 -41.19 -29.88 3.84
N ASP A 7 -42.27 -29.60 3.12
CA ASP A 7 -42.87 -28.28 2.94
C ASP A 7 -43.02 -27.65 4.33
N HIS A 8 -42.16 -26.67 4.64
CA HIS A 8 -42.30 -25.93 5.90
C HIS A 8 -43.54 -25.05 5.72
N PRO A 9 -44.56 -25.15 6.61
CA PRO A 9 -45.79 -24.39 6.42
C PRO A 9 -45.47 -22.89 6.32
N PRO A 10 -46.17 -22.14 5.45
CA PRO A 10 -45.87 -20.74 5.21
C PRO A 10 -45.95 -19.96 6.53
N ARG A 11 -44.81 -19.41 6.96
CA ARG A 11 -44.69 -18.62 8.18
C ARG A 11 -45.34 -17.25 7.96
N THR A 12 -46.10 -16.80 8.95
CA THR A 12 -46.64 -15.44 8.95
C THR A 12 -45.51 -14.42 9.10
N LEU A 13 -45.76 -13.16 8.73
CA LEU A 13 -44.82 -12.06 8.97
C LEU A 13 -44.41 -11.99 10.45
N LEU A 14 -45.35 -12.23 11.37
CA LEU A 14 -45.05 -12.34 12.81
C LEU A 14 -44.02 -13.43 13.10
N GLY A 15 -44.18 -14.62 12.51
CA GLY A 15 -43.24 -15.73 12.69
C GLY A 15 -41.84 -15.40 12.16
N GLU A 16 -41.76 -14.64 11.08
CA GLU A 16 -40.49 -14.18 10.50
C GLU A 16 -39.82 -13.12 11.39
N LEU A 17 -40.57 -12.13 11.90
CA LEU A 17 -40.03 -11.12 12.81
C LEU A 17 -39.50 -11.71 14.13
N ILE A 18 -40.19 -12.72 14.68
CA ILE A 18 -39.72 -13.46 15.86
C ILE A 18 -38.38 -14.15 15.56
N ARG A 19 -38.27 -14.78 14.38
CA ARG A 19 -37.03 -15.45 13.94
C ARG A 19 -35.88 -14.47 13.72
N GLN A 20 -36.13 -13.32 13.10
CA GLN A 20 -35.11 -12.28 12.87
C GLN A 20 -34.57 -11.70 14.17
N ARG A 21 -35.42 -11.62 15.21
CA ARG A 21 -35.00 -11.28 16.57
C ARG A 21 -34.26 -12.40 17.30
N GLY A 22 -34.11 -13.57 16.70
CA GLY A 22 -33.46 -14.74 17.30
C GLY A 22 -34.21 -15.33 18.49
N GLN A 23 -35.51 -15.06 18.62
CA GLN A 23 -36.30 -15.45 19.78
C GLN A 23 -37.03 -16.78 19.57
N THR A 24 -37.12 -17.60 20.61
CA THR A 24 -38.04 -18.74 20.65
C THR A 24 -39.48 -18.28 20.96
N ALA A 25 -40.47 -19.16 20.76
CA ALA A 25 -41.86 -18.82 21.07
C ALA A 25 -42.08 -18.56 22.57
N GLU A 26 -41.31 -19.24 23.43
CA GLU A 26 -41.28 -19.07 24.88
C GLU A 26 -40.73 -17.70 25.25
N GLN A 27 -39.56 -17.34 24.70
CA GLN A 27 -38.93 -16.04 24.94
C GLN A 27 -39.81 -14.89 24.44
N PHE A 28 -40.48 -15.07 23.30
CA PHE A 28 -41.40 -14.08 22.78
C PHE A 28 -42.67 -13.95 23.64
N SER A 29 -43.21 -15.07 24.15
CA SER A 29 -44.35 -15.09 25.10
C SER A 29 -44.03 -14.25 26.34
N GLU A 30 -42.85 -14.47 26.94
CA GLU A 30 -42.40 -13.72 28.13
C GLU A 30 -42.17 -12.23 27.83
N ALA A 31 -41.60 -11.91 26.65
CA ALA A 31 -41.41 -10.53 26.22
C ALA A 31 -42.75 -9.80 26.00
N ALA A 32 -43.74 -10.49 25.44
CA ALA A 32 -45.07 -9.94 25.23
C ALA A 32 -45.80 -9.68 26.55
N GLU A 33 -45.69 -10.57 27.53
CA GLU A 33 -46.27 -10.36 28.87
C GLU A 33 -45.58 -9.24 29.65
N ARG A 34 -44.28 -9.05 29.47
CA ARG A 34 -43.55 -7.92 30.04
C ARG A 34 -44.01 -6.60 29.43
N PHE A 35 -44.07 -6.54 28.09
CA PHE A 35 -44.54 -5.36 27.37
C PHE A 35 -45.98 -4.99 27.75
N ALA A 36 -46.87 -5.99 27.85
CA ALA A 36 -48.27 -5.79 28.25
C ALA A 36 -48.38 -5.12 29.63
N ARG A 37 -47.58 -5.58 30.61
CA ARG A 37 -47.53 -4.97 31.95
C ARG A 37 -47.01 -3.54 31.94
N GLU A 38 -45.93 -3.27 31.20
CA GLU A 38 -45.32 -1.94 31.09
C GLU A 38 -46.24 -0.91 30.42
N HIS A 39 -47.11 -1.35 29.50
CA HIS A 39 -48.00 -0.49 28.74
C HIS A 39 -49.47 -0.53 29.24
N GLY A 40 -49.73 -1.18 30.39
CA GLY A 40 -51.06 -1.23 31.00
C GLY A 40 -52.10 -2.01 30.19
N ILE A 41 -51.68 -2.99 29.39
CA ILE A 41 -52.55 -3.84 28.57
C ILE A 41 -52.83 -5.13 29.34
N ASP A 42 -54.10 -5.42 29.63
CA ASP A 42 -54.53 -6.67 30.28
C ASP A 42 -54.59 -7.84 29.25
N ALA A 43 -53.42 -8.21 28.72
CA ALA A 43 -53.26 -9.28 27.74
C ALA A 43 -52.20 -10.30 28.19
N THR A 44 -52.52 -11.58 28.03
CA THR A 44 -51.56 -12.69 28.10
C THR A 44 -51.47 -13.39 26.75
N LEU A 45 -50.27 -13.82 26.38
CA LEU A 45 -50.02 -14.46 25.09
C LEU A 45 -49.19 -15.72 25.28
N SER A 46 -49.85 -16.85 25.53
CA SER A 46 -49.16 -18.12 25.79
C SER A 46 -48.30 -18.60 24.61
N VAL A 47 -47.25 -19.36 24.92
CA VAL A 47 -46.34 -20.01 23.94
C VAL A 47 -47.10 -20.72 22.81
N ARG A 48 -48.14 -21.51 23.14
CA ARG A 48 -48.97 -22.20 22.16
C ARG A 48 -49.72 -21.23 21.25
N HIS A 49 -50.11 -20.07 21.77
CA HIS A 49 -50.72 -19.02 20.97
C HIS A 49 -49.68 -18.37 20.05
N VAL A 50 -48.48 -18.08 20.54
CA VAL A 50 -47.37 -17.54 19.72
C VAL A 50 -47.05 -18.47 18.54
N GLN A 51 -46.86 -19.76 18.81
CA GLN A 51 -46.57 -20.78 17.78
C GLN A 51 -47.69 -20.83 16.73
N ARG A 52 -48.95 -20.74 17.17
CA ARG A 52 -50.13 -20.73 16.29
C ARG A 52 -50.20 -19.48 15.40
N LEU A 53 -49.84 -18.31 15.93
CA LEU A 53 -49.83 -17.07 15.15
C LEU A 53 -48.65 -17.04 14.18
N ALA A 54 -47.49 -17.57 14.59
CA ALA A 54 -46.29 -17.66 13.75
C ALA A 54 -46.47 -18.63 12.56
N SER A 55 -47.25 -19.71 12.72
CA SER A 55 -47.53 -20.69 11.67
C SER A 55 -48.76 -20.40 10.82
N GLY A 56 -49.61 -19.45 11.22
CA GLY A 56 -50.82 -19.07 10.49
C GLY A 56 -51.97 -20.08 10.54
N HIS A 57 -51.81 -21.21 11.24
CA HIS A 57 -52.77 -22.30 11.28
C HIS A 57 -53.05 -22.76 12.70
N ARG A 58 -54.30 -23.18 12.96
CA ARG A 58 -54.66 -23.89 14.19
C ARG A 58 -54.11 -25.33 14.17
N ALA A 59 -54.06 -25.98 15.34
CA ALA A 59 -53.61 -27.38 15.47
C ALA A 59 -54.50 -28.39 14.71
N ASP A 60 -55.69 -27.98 14.29
CA ASP A 60 -56.65 -28.74 13.48
C ASP A 60 -56.59 -28.38 11.97
N GLY A 61 -55.59 -27.61 11.53
CA GLY A 61 -55.38 -27.22 10.13
C GLY A 61 -56.29 -26.11 9.61
N ARG A 62 -57.22 -25.58 10.42
CA ARG A 62 -58.10 -24.47 10.03
C ARG A 62 -57.38 -23.12 10.11
N PRO A 63 -57.75 -22.13 9.27
CA PRO A 63 -57.20 -20.78 9.33
C PRO A 63 -57.48 -20.12 10.70
N LEU A 64 -56.63 -19.15 11.05
CA LEU A 64 -56.79 -18.37 12.29
C LEU A 64 -58.18 -17.72 12.35
N GLY A 65 -58.83 -17.83 13.52
CA GLY A 65 -60.05 -17.08 13.79
C GLY A 65 -59.72 -15.63 14.17
N ARG A 66 -60.73 -14.76 14.26
CA ARG A 66 -60.53 -13.38 14.75
C ARG A 66 -59.87 -13.38 16.14
N LEU A 67 -58.78 -12.64 16.26
CA LEU A 67 -58.09 -12.45 17.54
C LEU A 67 -58.94 -11.62 18.49
N ARG A 68 -58.77 -11.87 19.80
CA ARG A 68 -59.36 -11.01 20.83
C ARG A 68 -58.82 -9.58 20.66
N PRO A 69 -59.66 -8.54 20.83
CA PRO A 69 -59.23 -7.14 20.67
C PRO A 69 -57.99 -6.78 21.48
N VAL A 70 -57.87 -7.33 22.69
CA VAL A 70 -56.73 -7.07 23.58
C VAL A 70 -55.41 -7.66 23.06
N THR A 71 -55.45 -8.84 22.42
CA THR A 71 -54.27 -9.46 21.79
C THR A 71 -53.88 -8.75 20.50
N ARG A 72 -54.88 -8.27 19.73
CA ARG A 72 -54.66 -7.44 18.54
C ARG A 72 -53.90 -6.17 18.94
N ARG A 73 -54.40 -5.45 19.93
CA ARG A 73 -53.78 -4.22 20.44
C ARG A 73 -52.35 -4.45 20.92
N LEU A 74 -52.12 -5.52 21.69
CA LEU A 74 -50.77 -5.88 22.15
C LEU A 74 -49.78 -6.05 21.00
N LEU A 75 -50.14 -6.84 19.98
CA LEU A 75 -49.24 -7.10 18.84
C LEU A 75 -49.05 -5.86 17.96
N GLU A 76 -50.09 -5.05 17.77
CA GLU A 76 -50.00 -3.81 17.01
C GLU A 76 -49.09 -2.79 17.70
N GLU A 77 -49.19 -2.64 19.02
CA GLU A 77 -48.31 -1.74 19.79
C GLU A 77 -46.86 -2.26 19.83
N MET A 78 -46.65 -3.57 19.97
CA MET A 78 -45.29 -4.16 20.02
C MET A 78 -44.51 -4.06 18.70
N PHE A 79 -45.20 -4.06 17.56
CA PHE A 79 -44.56 -4.09 16.25
C PHE A 79 -44.79 -2.83 15.41
N GLY A 80 -45.71 -1.95 15.81
CA GLY A 80 -46.08 -0.75 15.05
C GLY A 80 -46.73 -1.07 13.69
N VAL A 81 -47.26 -2.29 13.51
CA VAL A 81 -47.84 -2.79 12.26
C VAL A 81 -49.20 -3.41 12.55
N PRO A 82 -50.23 -3.18 11.70
CA PRO A 82 -51.57 -3.77 11.88
C PRO A 82 -51.52 -5.30 11.98
N VAL A 83 -52.33 -5.89 12.87
CA VAL A 83 -52.27 -7.34 13.11
C VAL A 83 -52.65 -8.14 11.86
N ASP A 84 -53.53 -7.60 11.02
CA ASP A 84 -53.95 -8.25 9.79
C ASP A 84 -52.77 -8.40 8.80
N ARG A 85 -51.77 -7.51 8.88
CA ARG A 85 -50.51 -7.64 8.12
C ARG A 85 -49.53 -8.60 8.80
N LEU A 86 -49.46 -8.60 10.13
CA LEU A 86 -48.62 -9.54 10.89
C LEU A 86 -49.00 -11.01 10.67
N LEU A 87 -50.30 -11.28 10.40
CA LEU A 87 -50.82 -12.63 10.18
C LEU A 87 -50.82 -13.08 8.70
N GLN A 88 -50.51 -12.19 7.77
CA GLN A 88 -50.33 -12.59 6.36
C GLN A 88 -49.02 -13.38 6.19
N PRO A 89 -48.91 -14.24 5.16
CA PRO A 89 -47.64 -14.86 4.80
C PRO A 89 -46.57 -13.78 4.66
N ALA A 90 -45.39 -14.02 5.23
CA ALA A 90 -44.27 -13.11 5.04
C ALA A 90 -44.04 -12.95 3.52
N PRO A 91 -43.89 -11.73 2.98
CA PRO A 91 -43.43 -11.58 1.60
C PRO A 91 -42.13 -12.36 1.48
N VAL A 92 -42.08 -13.27 0.50
CA VAL A 92 -40.85 -13.97 0.15
C VAL A 92 -39.90 -12.87 -0.31
N GLU A 93 -38.98 -12.42 0.54
CA GLU A 93 -37.86 -11.63 0.06
C GLU A 93 -37.17 -12.45 -1.03
N PRO A 94 -36.84 -11.87 -2.20
CA PRO A 94 -36.07 -12.57 -3.23
C PRO A 94 -34.68 -12.90 -2.65
N GLY A 95 -34.60 -14.02 -1.95
CA GLY A 95 -33.45 -14.47 -1.19
C GLY A 95 -32.46 -15.18 -2.08
N ARG A 96 -31.18 -14.82 -1.92
CA ARG A 96 -29.95 -15.49 -2.42
C ARG A 96 -29.73 -15.57 -3.93
N ASN A 97 -30.75 -15.76 -4.78
CA ASN A 97 -30.52 -15.89 -6.23
C ASN A 97 -30.23 -14.55 -6.92
N THR A 98 -30.80 -13.44 -6.45
CA THR A 98 -30.51 -12.09 -6.95
C THR A 98 -29.11 -11.63 -6.53
N ALA A 99 -28.74 -11.78 -5.26
CA ALA A 99 -27.38 -11.45 -4.79
C ALA A 99 -26.29 -12.28 -5.51
N THR A 100 -26.55 -13.55 -5.81
CA THR A 100 -25.59 -14.39 -6.56
C THR A 100 -25.57 -14.01 -8.05
N ALA A 101 -26.72 -13.69 -8.65
CA ALA A 101 -26.79 -13.19 -10.02
C ALA A 101 -26.12 -11.82 -10.17
N ASP A 102 -26.24 -10.95 -9.18
CA ASP A 102 -25.59 -9.64 -9.11
C ASP A 102 -24.06 -9.80 -9.02
N VAL A 103 -23.56 -10.71 -8.17
CA VAL A 103 -22.12 -11.03 -8.11
C VAL A 103 -21.60 -11.63 -9.42
N VAL A 104 -22.36 -12.52 -10.06
CA VAL A 104 -21.97 -13.09 -11.36
C VAL A 104 -21.99 -12.03 -12.47
N TYR A 105 -22.96 -11.11 -12.44
CA TYR A 105 -23.04 -10.00 -13.39
C TYR A 105 -21.91 -9.00 -13.18
N GLU A 106 -21.58 -8.67 -11.94
CA GLU A 106 -20.43 -7.83 -11.57
C GLU A 106 -19.12 -8.46 -12.04
N LEU A 107 -18.91 -9.76 -11.80
CA LEU A 107 -17.73 -10.47 -12.27
C LEU A 107 -17.65 -10.48 -13.81
N ARG A 108 -18.76 -10.70 -14.50
CA ARG A 108 -18.81 -10.63 -15.97
C ARG A 108 -18.48 -9.23 -16.49
N ALA A 109 -18.99 -8.18 -15.84
CA ALA A 109 -18.69 -6.80 -16.18
C ALA A 109 -17.20 -6.48 -15.98
N ARG A 110 -16.61 -6.93 -14.87
CA ARG A 110 -15.17 -6.79 -14.59
C ARG A 110 -14.31 -7.51 -15.63
N ILE A 111 -14.61 -8.77 -15.95
CA ILE A 111 -13.90 -9.52 -17.00
C ILE A 111 -14.06 -8.83 -18.37
N ALA A 112 -15.25 -8.30 -18.68
CA ALA A 112 -15.47 -7.57 -19.92
C ALA A 112 -14.65 -6.28 -19.99
N ALA A 113 -14.59 -5.51 -18.91
CA ALA A 113 -13.73 -4.32 -18.80
C ALA A 113 -12.23 -4.69 -18.89
N GLY A 114 -11.80 -5.78 -18.26
CA GLY A 114 -10.43 -6.28 -18.40
C GLY A 114 -10.06 -6.63 -19.86
N ARG A 115 -11.02 -7.11 -20.66
CA ARG A 115 -10.80 -7.39 -22.10
C ARG A 115 -10.60 -6.13 -22.93
N THR A 116 -11.06 -4.96 -22.49
CA THR A 116 -10.84 -3.70 -23.22
C THR A 116 -9.48 -3.07 -22.93
N VAL A 117 -8.74 -3.57 -21.92
CA VAL A 117 -7.38 -3.09 -21.62
C VAL A 117 -6.39 -3.71 -22.58
N ASP A 118 -5.88 -2.92 -23.51
CA ASP A 118 -4.89 -3.30 -24.51
C ASP A 118 -3.54 -2.60 -24.27
N THR A 119 -2.56 -2.89 -25.12
CA THR A 119 -1.22 -2.30 -25.05
C THR A 119 -1.23 -0.77 -25.15
N ASP A 120 -2.14 -0.20 -25.95
CA ASP A 120 -2.30 1.26 -26.07
C ASP A 120 -2.79 1.88 -24.75
N THR A 121 -3.76 1.22 -24.10
CA THR A 121 -4.22 1.62 -22.76
C THR A 121 -3.08 1.57 -21.74
N VAL A 122 -2.26 0.52 -21.75
CA VAL A 122 -1.09 0.43 -20.86
C VAL A 122 -0.06 1.52 -21.17
N ALA A 123 0.17 1.84 -22.44
CA ALA A 123 1.06 2.92 -22.85
C ALA A 123 0.58 4.30 -22.36
N LEU A 124 -0.74 4.55 -22.37
CA LEU A 124 -1.32 5.78 -21.81
C LEU A 124 -1.11 5.88 -20.29
N LEU A 125 -1.30 4.77 -19.56
CA LEU A 125 -1.04 4.71 -18.12
C LEU A 125 0.44 4.93 -17.80
N ARG A 126 1.34 4.38 -18.62
CA ARG A 126 2.79 4.59 -18.51
C ARG A 126 3.16 6.05 -18.72
N ARG A 127 2.65 6.69 -19.78
CA ARG A 127 2.87 8.11 -20.05
C ARG A 127 2.40 9.00 -18.89
N ARG A 128 1.29 8.67 -18.25
CA ARG A 128 0.82 9.36 -17.04
C ARG A 128 1.84 9.23 -15.91
N LEU A 129 2.35 8.03 -15.64
CA LEU A 129 3.39 7.82 -14.62
C LEU A 129 4.67 8.61 -14.93
N ASP A 130 5.08 8.67 -16.19
CA ASP A 130 6.27 9.43 -16.60
C ASP A 130 6.11 10.94 -16.35
N ILE A 131 4.91 11.48 -16.59
CA ILE A 131 4.57 12.87 -16.21
C ILE A 131 4.70 13.04 -14.69
N THR A 132 4.14 12.12 -13.91
CA THR A 132 4.26 12.15 -12.44
C THR A 132 5.71 12.13 -11.98
N ARG A 133 6.57 11.31 -12.60
CA ARG A 133 8.01 11.27 -12.29
C ARG A 133 8.72 12.59 -12.63
N VAL A 134 8.39 13.21 -13.76
CA VAL A 134 8.95 14.52 -14.14
C VAL A 134 8.52 15.61 -13.14
N LEU A 135 7.25 15.58 -12.73
CA LEU A 135 6.74 16.51 -11.72
C LEU A 135 7.40 16.28 -10.35
N ASP A 136 7.56 15.02 -9.93
CA ASP A 136 8.24 14.66 -8.68
C ASP A 136 9.66 15.22 -8.62
N ARG A 137 10.45 15.07 -9.70
CA ARG A 137 11.80 15.64 -9.77
C ARG A 137 11.83 17.14 -9.50
N ARG A 138 10.85 17.89 -10.05
CA ARG A 138 10.80 19.36 -10.01
C ARG A 138 10.14 19.93 -8.76
N LEU A 139 9.12 19.27 -8.24
CA LEU A 139 8.25 19.79 -7.18
C LEU A 139 8.46 19.08 -5.83
N GLY A 140 9.00 17.87 -5.83
CA GLY A 140 9.09 17.04 -4.62
C GLY A 140 7.83 16.22 -4.32
N GLY A 141 7.92 15.41 -3.25
CA GLY A 141 7.02 14.28 -3.02
C GLY A 141 5.70 14.59 -2.30
N THR A 142 5.49 15.78 -1.75
CA THR A 142 4.34 16.04 -0.84
C THR A 142 2.98 16.01 -1.53
N THR A 143 2.89 16.45 -2.78
CA THR A 143 1.58 16.60 -3.47
C THR A 143 1.22 15.41 -4.34
N LEU A 144 2.20 14.60 -4.76
CA LEU A 144 2.01 13.55 -5.77
C LEU A 144 1.74 12.16 -5.18
N LEU A 145 2.00 11.95 -3.88
CA LEU A 145 1.85 10.63 -3.26
C LEU A 145 0.39 10.15 -3.25
N GLY A 146 -0.57 11.06 -3.05
CA GLY A 146 -2.00 10.73 -3.15
C GLY A 146 -2.40 10.28 -4.56
N GLU A 147 -1.88 10.96 -5.59
CA GLU A 147 -2.11 10.58 -6.99
C GLU A 147 -1.49 9.20 -7.29
N LEU A 148 -0.26 8.96 -6.86
CA LEU A 148 0.41 7.67 -7.04
C LEU A 148 -0.33 6.53 -6.33
N ARG A 149 -0.83 6.74 -5.12
CA ARG A 149 -1.65 5.74 -4.40
C ARG A 149 -2.91 5.38 -5.20
N GLY A 150 -3.63 6.38 -5.70
CA GLY A 150 -4.80 6.15 -6.55
C GLY A 150 -4.46 5.42 -7.86
N GLN A 151 -3.32 5.74 -8.49
CA GLN A 151 -2.84 5.05 -9.67
C GLN A 151 -2.45 3.59 -9.37
N ILE A 152 -1.79 3.33 -8.24
CA ILE A 152 -1.45 1.97 -7.77
C ILE A 152 -2.72 1.14 -7.58
N GLU A 153 -3.72 1.67 -6.87
CA GLU A 153 -5.00 0.98 -6.67
C GLU A 153 -5.74 0.71 -7.99
N GLN A 154 -5.64 1.64 -8.95
CA GLN A 154 -6.15 1.43 -10.30
C GLN A 154 -5.43 0.27 -11.01
N LEU A 155 -4.09 0.25 -10.98
CA LEU A 155 -3.29 -0.80 -11.61
C LEU A 155 -3.54 -2.18 -10.98
N GLU A 156 -3.66 -2.27 -9.65
CA GLU A 156 -4.00 -3.52 -8.95
C GLU A 156 -5.38 -4.06 -9.33
N ARG A 157 -6.38 -3.17 -9.46
CA ARG A 157 -7.72 -3.55 -9.95
C ARG A 157 -7.67 -4.05 -11.38
N LEU A 158 -6.98 -3.35 -12.27
CA LEU A 158 -6.82 -3.78 -13.66
C LEU A 158 -6.10 -5.13 -13.75
N LEU A 159 -5.03 -5.34 -12.97
CA LEU A 159 -4.35 -6.64 -12.87
C LEU A 159 -5.25 -7.76 -12.36
N SER A 160 -6.24 -7.46 -11.53
CA SER A 160 -7.20 -8.48 -11.06
C SER A 160 -8.22 -8.88 -12.13
N ASP A 161 -8.46 -8.02 -13.13
CA ASP A 161 -9.54 -8.18 -14.10
C ASP A 161 -9.04 -8.55 -15.51
N VAL A 162 -7.79 -8.22 -15.86
CA VAL A 162 -7.16 -8.55 -17.15
C VAL A 162 -6.68 -10.01 -17.15
N LEU A 163 -7.11 -10.81 -18.12
CA LEU A 163 -6.73 -12.23 -18.23
C LEU A 163 -5.64 -12.52 -19.29
N ARG A 164 -5.29 -11.55 -20.13
CA ARG A 164 -4.28 -11.73 -21.19
C ARG A 164 -2.87 -11.56 -20.61
N GLU A 165 -2.08 -12.62 -20.59
CA GLU A 165 -0.75 -12.63 -19.98
C GLU A 165 0.20 -11.51 -20.43
N PRO A 166 0.33 -11.18 -21.73
CA PRO A 166 1.23 -10.08 -22.13
C PRO A 166 0.83 -8.73 -21.50
N THR A 167 -0.47 -8.42 -21.48
CA THR A 167 -0.98 -7.19 -20.88
C THR A 167 -0.88 -7.21 -19.36
N ARG A 168 -1.07 -8.38 -18.72
CA ARG A 168 -0.86 -8.55 -17.27
C ARG A 168 0.60 -8.24 -16.92
N SER A 169 1.55 -8.82 -17.65
CA SER A 169 2.98 -8.58 -17.43
C SER A 169 3.35 -7.10 -17.60
N GLU A 170 2.85 -6.42 -18.64
CA GLU A 170 3.11 -4.99 -18.82
C GLU A 170 2.49 -4.10 -17.73
N LEU A 171 1.27 -4.42 -17.26
CA LEU A 171 0.63 -3.73 -16.14
C LEU A 171 1.39 -3.97 -14.84
N ALA A 172 1.86 -5.20 -14.61
CA ALA A 172 2.65 -5.57 -13.45
C ALA A 172 3.99 -4.83 -13.44
N ALA A 173 4.67 -4.73 -14.59
CA ALA A 173 5.87 -3.91 -14.73
C ALA A 173 5.61 -2.43 -14.44
N LEU A 174 4.49 -1.88 -14.90
CA LEU A 174 4.09 -0.51 -14.58
C LEU A 174 3.77 -0.33 -13.09
N LEU A 175 3.21 -1.35 -12.44
CA LEU A 175 2.95 -1.36 -10.99
C LEU A 175 4.24 -1.40 -10.18
N VAL A 176 5.29 -2.09 -10.64
CA VAL A 176 6.64 -2.02 -10.02
C VAL A 176 7.08 -0.56 -9.97
N ASP A 177 7.06 0.10 -11.12
CA ASP A 177 7.57 1.45 -11.27
C ASP A 177 6.78 2.45 -10.40
N ALA A 178 5.45 2.45 -10.49
CA ALA A 178 4.58 3.29 -9.66
C ALA A 178 4.79 3.05 -8.16
N SER A 179 4.94 1.78 -7.75
CA SER A 179 5.15 1.42 -6.35
C SER A 179 6.52 1.84 -5.84
N THR A 180 7.59 1.71 -6.63
CA THR A 180 8.91 2.21 -6.23
C THR A 180 8.95 3.73 -6.11
N LEU A 181 8.27 4.47 -7.00
CA LEU A 181 8.17 5.93 -6.90
C LEU A 181 7.39 6.36 -5.65
N ALA A 182 6.26 5.70 -5.36
CA ALA A 182 5.51 5.95 -4.13
C ALA A 182 6.33 5.64 -2.87
N ALA A 183 7.13 4.57 -2.89
CA ALA A 183 8.00 4.21 -1.78
C ALA A 183 9.05 5.29 -1.49
N TRP A 184 9.67 5.85 -2.53
CA TRP A 184 10.61 6.97 -2.39
C TRP A 184 9.96 8.22 -1.81
N GLN A 185 8.77 8.57 -2.27
CA GLN A 185 8.03 9.71 -1.73
C GLN A 185 7.62 9.49 -0.27
N SER A 186 7.13 8.31 0.08
CA SER A 186 6.85 7.96 1.49
C SER A 186 8.11 8.07 2.35
N LEU A 187 9.29 7.64 1.86
CA LEU A 187 10.54 7.81 2.59
C LEU A 187 10.88 9.28 2.80
N ASP A 188 10.75 10.11 1.77
CA ASP A 188 10.99 11.54 1.90
C ASP A 188 10.07 12.17 2.96
N GLN A 189 8.83 11.71 3.09
CA GLN A 189 7.91 12.12 4.16
C GLN A 189 8.21 11.50 5.53
N GLY A 190 9.21 10.61 5.65
CA GLY A 190 9.51 9.89 6.89
C GLY A 190 8.52 8.75 7.19
N GLU A 191 7.67 8.37 6.24
CA GLU A 191 6.69 7.28 6.37
C GLU A 191 7.33 5.92 6.06
N THR A 192 8.35 5.52 6.83
CA THR A 192 9.16 4.31 6.62
C THR A 192 8.32 3.03 6.43
N GLY A 193 7.27 2.85 7.26
CA GLY A 193 6.38 1.68 7.16
C GLY A 193 5.59 1.64 5.85
N GLN A 194 5.16 2.80 5.35
CA GLN A 194 4.45 2.87 4.06
C GLN A 194 5.39 2.61 2.90
N ALA A 195 6.61 3.16 2.96
CA ALA A 195 7.64 2.88 1.97
C ALA A 195 7.94 1.37 1.88
N TRP A 196 8.07 0.69 3.02
CA TRP A 196 8.25 -0.75 3.08
C TRP A 196 7.12 -1.52 2.39
N THR A 197 5.86 -1.16 2.69
CA THR A 197 4.69 -1.75 2.03
C THR A 197 4.70 -1.53 0.51
N HIS A 198 5.04 -0.32 0.05
CA HIS A 198 5.15 -0.02 -1.37
C HIS A 198 6.27 -0.83 -2.06
N TYR A 199 7.43 -1.02 -1.43
CA TYR A 199 8.48 -1.88 -1.97
C TYR A 199 8.11 -3.36 -2.00
N ASN A 200 7.40 -3.87 -0.98
CA ASN A 200 6.90 -5.24 -1.00
C ASN A 200 5.91 -5.46 -2.15
N ARG A 201 5.02 -4.49 -2.38
CA ARG A 201 4.13 -4.47 -3.54
C ARG A 201 4.91 -4.49 -4.85
N ALA A 202 5.94 -3.65 -4.99
CA ALA A 202 6.79 -3.63 -6.17
C ALA A 202 7.45 -5.00 -6.44
N ARG A 203 7.98 -5.66 -5.41
CA ARG A 203 8.58 -7.00 -5.56
C ARG A 203 7.56 -8.08 -5.94
N ALA A 204 6.35 -8.02 -5.39
CA ALA A 204 5.27 -8.92 -5.80
C ALA A 204 4.86 -8.69 -7.27
N ALA A 205 4.71 -7.42 -7.67
CA ALA A 205 4.41 -7.05 -9.05
C ALA A 205 5.53 -7.46 -10.02
N ALA A 206 6.80 -7.38 -9.63
CA ALA A 206 7.91 -7.82 -10.47
C ALA A 206 7.88 -9.33 -10.74
N ARG A 207 7.43 -10.12 -9.76
CA ARG A 207 7.21 -11.57 -9.93
C ARG A 207 6.03 -11.87 -10.85
N GLU A 208 4.93 -11.12 -10.71
CA GLU A 208 3.80 -11.19 -11.66
C GLU A 208 4.22 -10.79 -13.09
N ALA A 209 5.13 -9.83 -13.23
CA ALA A 209 5.71 -9.45 -14.52
C ALA A 209 6.71 -10.48 -15.08
N GLU A 210 7.04 -11.53 -14.31
CA GLU A 210 8.07 -12.53 -14.63
C GLU A 210 9.45 -11.91 -14.95
N SER A 211 9.75 -10.74 -14.36
CA SER A 211 10.96 -9.97 -14.68
C SER A 211 11.95 -9.96 -13.52
N ARG A 212 13.03 -10.74 -13.69
CA ARG A 212 14.15 -10.76 -12.74
C ARG A 212 14.85 -9.41 -12.61
N SER A 213 14.93 -8.64 -13.69
CA SER A 213 15.50 -7.29 -13.68
C SER A 213 14.67 -6.33 -12.82
N LEU A 214 13.35 -6.38 -12.95
CA LEU A 214 12.45 -5.58 -12.10
C LEU A 214 12.45 -6.06 -10.63
N GLU A 215 12.56 -7.37 -10.40
CA GLU A 215 12.65 -7.93 -9.05
C GLU A 215 13.94 -7.47 -8.35
N ALA A 216 15.07 -7.47 -9.07
CA ALA A 216 16.33 -6.94 -8.58
C ALA A 216 16.25 -5.42 -8.30
N TYR A 217 15.70 -4.64 -9.23
CA TYR A 217 15.50 -3.20 -9.06
C TYR A 217 14.67 -2.86 -7.81
N ALA A 218 13.52 -3.52 -7.64
CA ALA A 218 12.65 -3.31 -6.48
C ALA A 218 13.30 -3.75 -5.16
N SER A 219 14.07 -4.85 -5.18
CA SER A 219 14.76 -5.38 -3.99
C SER A 219 15.91 -4.47 -3.55
N ALA A 220 16.76 -4.02 -4.47
CA ALA A 220 17.83 -3.08 -4.15
C ALA A 220 17.28 -1.70 -3.74
N SER A 221 16.18 -1.24 -4.34
CA SER A 221 15.51 0.00 -3.91
C SER A 221 14.99 -0.09 -2.47
N GLN A 222 14.48 -1.26 -2.06
CA GLN A 222 14.00 -1.50 -0.71
C GLN A 222 15.10 -1.37 0.36
N ALA A 223 16.36 -1.66 0.00
CA ALA A 223 17.47 -1.62 0.94
C ALA A 223 17.72 -0.24 1.55
N VAL A 224 17.32 0.85 0.89
CA VAL A 224 17.42 2.20 1.48
C VAL A 224 16.61 2.34 2.76
N VAL A 225 15.48 1.63 2.88
CA VAL A 225 14.65 1.62 4.10
C VAL A 225 15.44 0.98 5.25
N LEU A 226 16.11 -0.13 4.97
CA LEU A 226 16.95 -0.85 5.94
C LEU A 226 18.11 0.02 6.41
N LEU A 227 18.78 0.71 5.48
CA LEU A 227 19.85 1.67 5.80
C LEU A 227 19.34 2.82 6.69
N ASP A 228 18.15 3.37 6.41
CA ASP A 228 17.58 4.47 7.19
C ASP A 228 17.20 4.07 8.62
N ILE A 229 16.86 2.80 8.86
CA ILE A 229 16.54 2.28 10.21
C ILE A 229 17.74 1.62 10.90
N GLY A 230 18.90 1.56 10.25
CA GLY A 230 20.14 1.01 10.81
C GLY A 230 20.36 -0.49 10.61
N GLU A 231 19.45 -1.19 9.92
CA GLU A 231 19.56 -2.63 9.59
C GLU A 231 20.53 -2.86 8.42
N THR A 232 21.79 -2.51 8.65
CA THR A 232 22.82 -2.42 7.60
C THR A 232 23.23 -3.78 7.06
N ALA A 233 23.32 -4.80 7.93
CA ALA A 233 23.66 -6.15 7.51
C ALA A 233 22.61 -6.71 6.53
N ASP A 234 21.32 -6.52 6.85
CA ASP A 234 20.21 -6.92 5.98
C ASP A 234 20.21 -6.13 4.66
N ALA A 235 20.58 -4.84 4.69
CA ALA A 235 20.72 -4.04 3.47
C ALA A 235 21.81 -4.58 2.53
N VAL A 236 22.95 -4.98 3.11
CA VAL A 236 24.05 -5.62 2.36
C VAL A 236 23.59 -6.95 1.76
N GLU A 237 22.93 -7.80 2.53
CA GLU A 237 22.42 -9.09 2.04
C GLU A 237 21.39 -8.89 0.92
N LEU A 238 20.45 -7.95 1.08
CA LEU A 238 19.40 -7.69 0.11
C LEU A 238 19.93 -7.13 -1.22
N THR A 239 20.89 -6.21 -1.16
CA THR A 239 21.51 -5.64 -2.37
C THR A 239 22.40 -6.65 -3.09
N ASP A 240 23.11 -7.51 -2.36
CA ASP A 240 23.88 -8.62 -2.94
C ASP A 240 22.95 -9.65 -3.61
N HIS A 241 21.85 -10.00 -2.95
CA HIS A 241 20.81 -10.86 -3.53
C HIS A 241 20.21 -10.26 -4.81
N ALA A 242 19.90 -8.96 -4.82
CA ALA A 242 19.39 -8.27 -6.00
C ALA A 242 20.38 -8.37 -7.18
N ARG A 243 21.68 -8.15 -6.94
CA ARG A 243 22.73 -8.34 -7.97
C ARG A 243 22.76 -9.76 -8.50
N ARG A 244 22.70 -10.77 -7.63
CA ARG A 244 22.66 -12.18 -8.05
C ARG A 244 21.46 -12.49 -8.95
N ILE A 245 20.25 -12.07 -8.57
CA ILE A 245 19.04 -12.30 -9.38
C ILE A 245 19.15 -11.67 -10.78
N ALA A 246 19.79 -10.49 -10.88
CA ALA A 246 19.90 -9.76 -12.14
C ALA A 246 21.02 -10.29 -13.06
N THR A 247 21.85 -11.22 -12.59
CA THR A 247 22.99 -11.76 -13.35
C THR A 247 22.55 -12.33 -14.71
N GLY A 248 23.12 -11.80 -15.79
CA GLY A 248 22.80 -12.22 -17.16
C GLY A 248 21.39 -11.84 -17.64
N LYS A 249 20.65 -11.02 -16.86
CA LYS A 249 19.29 -10.55 -17.18
C LYS A 249 19.17 -9.02 -17.17
N ALA A 250 20.00 -8.33 -16.39
CA ALA A 250 20.04 -6.88 -16.33
C ALA A 250 20.70 -6.27 -17.57
N THR A 251 20.21 -5.10 -17.97
CA THR A 251 20.99 -4.18 -18.82
C THR A 251 22.23 -3.72 -18.05
N ARG A 252 23.23 -3.15 -18.74
CA ARG A 252 24.42 -2.63 -18.06
C ARG A 252 24.09 -1.44 -17.19
N LEU A 253 23.13 -0.58 -17.56
CA LEU A 253 22.70 0.52 -16.71
C LEU A 253 22.12 0.00 -15.39
N LEU A 254 21.25 -1.02 -15.45
CA LEU A 254 20.72 -1.64 -14.24
C LEU A 254 21.82 -2.35 -13.45
N ALA A 255 22.75 -3.05 -14.11
CA ALA A 255 23.88 -3.70 -13.43
C ALA A 255 24.79 -2.68 -12.72
N ALA A 256 25.07 -1.53 -13.34
CA ALA A 256 25.82 -0.44 -12.75
C ALA A 256 25.10 0.13 -11.52
N TRP A 257 23.79 0.36 -11.64
CA TRP A 257 22.98 0.87 -10.54
C TRP A 257 22.92 -0.11 -9.35
N LEU A 258 22.75 -1.41 -9.63
CA LEU A 258 22.75 -2.45 -8.60
C LEU A 258 24.12 -2.59 -7.92
N ALA A 259 25.22 -2.49 -8.68
CA ALA A 259 26.58 -2.48 -8.13
C ALA A 259 26.80 -1.26 -7.22
N ALA A 260 26.41 -0.06 -7.66
CA ALA A 260 26.52 1.15 -6.86
C ALA A 260 25.68 1.09 -5.58
N GLY A 261 24.44 0.56 -5.64
CA GLY A 261 23.59 0.40 -4.46
C GLY A 261 24.15 -0.60 -3.45
N HIS A 262 24.77 -1.69 -3.93
CA HIS A 262 25.47 -2.62 -3.05
C HIS A 262 26.75 -2.00 -2.46
N GLY A 263 27.48 -1.21 -3.24
CA GLY A 263 28.62 -0.43 -2.75
C GLY A 263 28.24 0.56 -1.64
N GLU A 264 27.10 1.24 -1.77
CA GLU A 264 26.56 2.12 -0.72
C GLU A 264 26.23 1.35 0.57
N ALA A 265 25.59 0.18 0.45
CA ALA A 265 25.28 -0.66 1.60
C ALA A 265 26.56 -1.17 2.31
N LEU A 266 27.58 -1.57 1.56
CA LEU A 266 28.88 -1.99 2.12
C LEU A 266 29.61 -0.83 2.80
N ALA A 267 29.57 0.37 2.21
CA ALA A 267 30.11 1.56 2.86
C ALA A 267 29.39 1.87 4.19
N ALA A 268 28.07 1.65 4.24
CA ALA A 268 27.31 1.75 5.48
C ALA A 268 27.74 0.72 6.53
N GLY A 269 28.13 -0.48 6.10
CA GLY A 269 28.71 -1.52 6.95
C GLY A 269 30.20 -1.32 7.29
N GLY A 270 30.86 -0.31 6.72
CA GLY A 270 32.29 -0.04 6.93
C GLY A 270 33.25 -0.90 6.09
N ASP A 271 32.76 -1.67 5.11
CA ASP A 271 33.61 -2.46 4.21
C ASP A 271 34.12 -1.58 3.05
N ASP A 272 35.19 -0.84 3.34
CA ASP A 272 35.80 0.15 2.45
C ASP A 272 36.23 -0.46 1.11
N ALA A 273 37.08 -1.50 1.15
CA ALA A 273 37.68 -2.09 -0.03
C ALA A 273 36.63 -2.62 -1.02
N LYS A 274 35.64 -3.40 -0.53
CA LYS A 274 34.60 -3.96 -1.40
C LYS A 274 33.62 -2.90 -1.89
N SER A 275 33.36 -1.87 -1.08
CA SER A 275 32.52 -0.75 -1.51
C SER A 275 33.12 -0.06 -2.74
N LEU A 276 34.40 0.31 -2.67
CA LEU A 276 35.09 1.01 -3.76
C LEU A 276 35.22 0.14 -5.02
N GLU A 277 35.51 -1.16 -4.86
CA GLU A 277 35.55 -2.13 -5.98
C GLU A 277 34.20 -2.19 -6.73
N LEU A 278 33.08 -2.11 -6.02
CA LEU A 278 31.75 -2.10 -6.65
C LEU A 278 31.45 -0.78 -7.36
N PHE A 279 31.93 0.35 -6.85
CA PHE A 279 31.82 1.62 -7.56
C PHE A 279 32.67 1.64 -8.83
N ASP A 280 33.84 1.00 -8.82
CA ASP A 280 34.66 0.82 -10.02
C ASP A 280 33.94 -0.09 -11.04
N THR A 281 33.38 -1.21 -10.58
CA THR A 281 32.53 -2.10 -11.39
C THR A 281 31.35 -1.36 -12.01
N ALA A 282 30.67 -0.50 -11.24
CA ALA A 282 29.57 0.32 -11.72
C ALA A 282 30.03 1.35 -12.77
N SER A 283 31.21 1.96 -12.58
CA SER A 283 31.78 2.90 -13.54
C SER A 283 32.10 2.21 -14.87
N ASP A 284 32.68 1.01 -14.82
CA ASP A 284 33.00 0.22 -16.00
C ASP A 284 31.74 -0.15 -16.80
N ALA A 285 30.67 -0.54 -16.10
CA ALA A 285 29.39 -0.88 -16.72
C ALA A 285 28.73 0.31 -17.43
N LEU A 286 28.90 1.55 -16.94
CA LEU A 286 28.35 2.77 -17.56
C LEU A 286 29.10 3.24 -18.82
N ARG A 287 30.29 2.74 -19.14
CA ARG A 287 31.07 3.23 -20.30
C ARG A 287 30.51 2.78 -21.66
N ALA A 288 29.51 1.91 -21.67
CA ALA A 288 28.84 1.47 -22.89
C ALA A 288 27.60 2.34 -23.17
N GLU A 289 27.37 2.70 -24.43
CA GLU A 289 26.11 3.31 -24.86
C GLU A 289 24.95 2.32 -24.67
N GLU A 290 23.83 2.78 -24.11
CA GLU A 290 22.60 2.00 -23.95
C GLU A 290 21.39 2.77 -24.48
N ASP A 291 20.37 2.04 -24.93
CA ASP A 291 19.08 2.61 -25.27
C ASP A 291 18.29 2.93 -23.99
N PRO A 292 17.95 4.21 -23.72
CA PRO A 292 17.14 4.60 -22.58
C PRO A 292 15.77 3.90 -22.53
N ALA A 293 15.26 3.39 -23.65
CA ALA A 293 13.99 2.67 -23.72
C ALA A 293 13.99 1.33 -22.97
N GLU A 294 15.16 0.73 -22.69
CA GLU A 294 15.24 -0.56 -21.99
C GLU A 294 15.04 -0.44 -20.47
N THR A 295 15.22 0.76 -19.91
CA THR A 295 15.13 1.02 -18.46
C THR A 295 14.41 2.33 -18.13
N PRO A 296 13.15 2.53 -18.56
CA PRO A 296 12.44 3.82 -18.42
C PRO A 296 12.15 4.22 -16.96
N TYR A 297 12.20 3.25 -16.05
CA TYR A 297 12.04 3.43 -14.59
C TYR A 297 13.32 3.90 -13.90
N LEU A 298 14.47 3.89 -14.58
CA LEU A 298 15.78 4.15 -14.01
C LEU A 298 16.42 5.39 -14.65
N VAL A 299 16.66 6.40 -13.82
CA VAL A 299 17.44 7.58 -14.22
C VAL A 299 18.78 7.52 -13.49
N PHE A 300 19.83 7.17 -14.23
CA PHE A 300 21.16 6.99 -13.69
C PHE A 300 22.22 7.29 -14.76
N ASP A 301 23.31 7.94 -14.36
CA ASP A 301 24.42 8.32 -15.23
C ASP A 301 25.71 8.47 -14.40
N ALA A 302 26.79 8.91 -15.04
CA ALA A 302 28.07 9.13 -14.39
C ALA A 302 28.02 10.17 -13.25
N THR A 303 27.17 11.20 -13.35
CA THR A 303 26.99 12.21 -12.29
C THR A 303 26.28 11.62 -11.08
N HIS A 304 25.24 10.80 -11.31
CA HIS A 304 24.56 10.07 -10.25
C HIS A 304 25.50 9.08 -9.56
N LEU A 305 26.29 8.32 -10.33
CA LEU A 305 27.29 7.40 -9.80
C LEU A 305 28.34 8.11 -8.95
N ALA A 306 28.88 9.24 -9.45
CA ALA A 306 29.85 10.05 -8.71
C ALA A 306 29.27 10.56 -7.38
N ARG A 307 28.00 10.98 -7.36
CA ARG A 307 27.31 11.36 -6.12
C ARG A 307 27.24 10.20 -5.13
N TRP A 308 26.89 9.00 -5.57
CA TRP A 308 26.78 7.82 -4.68
C TRP A 308 28.15 7.40 -4.15
N ARG A 309 29.17 7.40 -5.01
CA ARG A 309 30.57 7.15 -4.60
C ARG A 309 31.03 8.19 -3.58
N GLY A 310 30.76 9.47 -3.82
CA GLY A 310 31.09 10.56 -2.89
C GLY A 310 30.42 10.41 -1.53
N SER A 311 29.15 10.00 -1.49
CA SER A 311 28.43 9.70 -0.24
C SER A 311 29.07 8.52 0.51
N ALA A 312 29.42 7.44 -0.20
CA ALA A 312 30.12 6.30 0.38
C ALA A 312 31.49 6.70 0.96
N LEU A 313 32.29 7.46 0.20
CA LEU A 313 33.58 8.00 0.65
C LEU A 313 33.42 8.88 1.90
N ALA A 314 32.42 9.78 1.91
CA ALA A 314 32.12 10.64 3.05
C ALA A 314 31.81 9.82 4.31
N ARG A 315 31.00 8.76 4.15
CA ARG A 315 30.65 7.85 5.24
C ARG A 315 31.84 7.07 5.78
N LEU A 316 32.75 6.66 4.90
CA LEU A 316 33.97 5.94 5.23
C LEU A 316 35.09 6.86 5.78
N GLY A 317 34.88 8.18 5.78
CA GLY A 317 35.83 9.16 6.31
C GLY A 317 36.97 9.52 5.35
N HIS A 318 36.81 9.26 4.05
CA HIS A 318 37.82 9.57 3.04
C HIS A 318 37.82 11.04 2.67
N HIS A 319 39.00 11.67 2.74
CA HIS A 319 39.16 13.10 2.44
C HIS A 319 38.79 13.49 1.00
N GLU A 320 38.96 12.57 0.05
CA GLU A 320 38.61 12.77 -1.35
C GLU A 320 37.09 12.93 -1.59
N ALA A 321 36.26 12.58 -0.61
CA ALA A 321 34.81 12.75 -0.68
C ALA A 321 34.40 14.18 -1.05
N TYR A 322 35.10 15.18 -0.52
CA TYR A 322 34.85 16.60 -0.84
C TYR A 322 34.97 16.87 -2.33
N GLY A 323 36.08 16.46 -2.95
CA GLY A 323 36.34 16.71 -4.36
C GLY A 323 35.33 15.99 -5.25
N VAL A 324 35.00 14.74 -4.91
CA VAL A 324 34.03 13.94 -5.65
C VAL A 324 32.61 14.54 -5.55
N LEU A 325 32.16 14.89 -4.34
CA LEU A 325 30.83 15.46 -4.11
C LEU A 325 30.69 16.84 -4.75
N SER A 326 31.70 17.71 -4.63
CA SER A 326 31.68 19.05 -5.22
C SER A 326 31.62 18.98 -6.75
N ALA A 327 32.45 18.13 -7.36
CA ALA A 327 32.44 17.94 -8.81
C ALA A 327 31.14 17.28 -9.32
N ALA A 328 30.46 16.48 -8.50
CA ALA A 328 29.14 15.95 -8.81
C ALA A 328 28.04 17.03 -8.69
N LEU A 329 28.14 17.93 -7.71
CA LEU A 329 27.21 19.06 -7.55
C LEU A 329 27.26 19.99 -8.77
N ASP A 330 28.45 20.33 -9.24
CA ASP A 330 28.65 21.25 -10.38
C ASP A 330 28.08 20.72 -11.69
N ARG A 331 28.02 19.39 -11.85
CA ARG A 331 27.50 18.72 -13.05
C ARG A 331 26.04 18.29 -12.94
N LEU A 332 25.46 18.38 -11.74
CA LEU A 332 24.10 17.90 -11.51
C LEU A 332 23.09 18.79 -12.25
N ASP A 333 22.19 18.15 -13.00
CA ASP A 333 21.04 18.85 -13.58
C ASP A 333 20.23 19.52 -12.46
N PRO A 334 20.03 20.86 -12.50
CA PRO A 334 19.34 21.61 -11.45
C PRO A 334 17.90 21.17 -11.19
N SER A 335 17.29 20.43 -12.11
CA SER A 335 15.95 19.86 -11.91
C SER A 335 15.92 18.67 -10.94
N PHE A 336 17.07 18.11 -10.55
CA PHE A 336 17.16 17.01 -9.57
C PHE A 336 17.30 17.53 -8.14
N ILE A 337 16.30 18.30 -7.68
CA ILE A 337 16.32 18.98 -6.37
C ILE A 337 16.55 17.99 -5.23
N ARG A 338 15.97 16.79 -5.29
CA ARG A 338 16.16 15.73 -4.29
C ARG A 338 17.62 15.25 -4.23
N ALA A 339 18.26 15.08 -5.38
CA ALA A 339 19.66 14.67 -5.44
C ALA A 339 20.59 15.80 -4.97
N GLU A 340 20.32 17.05 -5.33
CA GLU A 340 21.05 18.23 -4.83
C GLU A 340 20.94 18.32 -3.30
N THR A 341 19.74 18.11 -2.77
CA THR A 341 19.48 18.14 -1.32
C THR A 341 20.34 17.11 -0.60
N ALA A 342 20.28 15.84 -1.01
CA ALA A 342 21.05 14.77 -0.40
C ALA A 342 22.56 15.02 -0.48
N LEU A 343 23.05 15.46 -1.64
CA LEU A 343 24.46 15.77 -1.86
C LEU A 343 24.94 16.90 -0.93
N ARG A 344 24.15 17.97 -0.77
CA ARG A 344 24.50 19.07 0.15
C ARG A 344 24.46 18.65 1.62
N VAL A 345 23.62 17.69 2.00
CA VAL A 345 23.66 17.07 3.33
C VAL A 345 25.01 16.37 3.52
N ASP A 346 25.47 15.60 2.53
CA ASP A 346 26.76 14.89 2.61
C ASP A 346 27.93 15.89 2.71
N LEU A 347 27.95 16.95 1.88
CA LEU A 347 28.93 18.03 1.97
C LEU A 347 28.92 18.73 3.34
N THR A 348 27.74 18.94 3.93
CA THR A 348 27.64 19.50 5.29
C THR A 348 28.38 18.62 6.29
N HIS A 349 28.21 17.30 6.22
CA HIS A 349 28.88 16.37 7.13
C HIS A 349 30.39 16.31 6.89
N VAL A 350 30.83 16.25 5.62
CA VAL A 350 32.25 16.26 5.25
C VAL A 350 32.95 17.52 5.78
N HIS A 351 32.45 18.72 5.50
CA HIS A 351 33.07 19.96 5.96
C HIS A 351 33.06 20.08 7.50
N ALA A 352 31.99 19.63 8.16
CA ALA A 352 31.93 19.60 9.63
C ALA A 352 32.95 18.64 10.26
N LEU A 353 33.28 17.52 9.60
CA LEU A 353 34.33 16.60 10.07
C LEU A 353 35.72 17.24 10.00
N TYR A 354 35.98 18.08 9.00
CA TYR A 354 37.25 18.79 8.84
C TYR A 354 37.33 20.16 9.54
N GLY A 355 36.27 20.57 10.26
CA GLY A 355 36.25 21.82 11.02
C GLY A 355 36.01 23.08 10.17
N GLU A 356 35.57 22.92 8.92
CA GLU A 356 35.26 24.02 8.00
C GLU A 356 33.82 24.51 8.20
N TRP A 357 33.57 25.08 9.39
CA TRP A 357 32.21 25.36 9.89
C TRP A 357 31.41 26.34 9.03
N ASP A 358 32.05 27.37 8.46
CA ASP A 358 31.37 28.36 7.62
C ASP A 358 30.88 27.74 6.31
N VAL A 359 31.70 26.90 5.69
CA VAL A 359 31.36 26.17 4.45
C VAL A 359 30.27 25.13 4.76
N ALA A 360 30.41 24.38 5.85
CA ALA A 360 29.39 23.44 6.32
C ALA A 360 28.05 24.16 6.57
N ALA A 361 28.05 25.35 7.16
CA ALA A 361 26.84 26.14 7.41
C ALA A 361 26.17 26.59 6.11
N ALA A 362 26.93 27.01 5.10
CA ALA A 362 26.38 27.38 3.80
C ALA A 362 25.70 26.20 3.10
N HIS A 363 26.33 25.01 3.09
CA HIS A 363 25.71 23.79 2.55
C HIS A 363 24.47 23.38 3.33
N ARG A 364 24.53 23.46 4.67
CA ARG A 364 23.41 23.15 5.57
C ARG A 364 22.20 24.02 5.28
N GLU A 365 22.39 25.33 5.15
CA GLU A 365 21.30 26.27 4.92
C GLU A 365 20.63 26.00 3.57
N ARG A 366 21.42 25.81 2.52
CA ARG A 366 20.88 25.47 1.20
C ARG A 366 20.18 24.11 1.20
N ALA A 367 20.74 23.09 1.85
CA ALA A 367 20.09 21.79 2.00
C ALA A 367 18.75 21.90 2.76
N ARG A 368 18.70 22.70 3.83
CA ARG A 368 17.48 22.93 4.61
C ARG A 368 16.38 23.58 3.78
N LEU A 369 16.72 24.62 3.00
CA LEU A 369 15.77 25.30 2.10
C LEU A 369 15.20 24.31 1.07
N LEU A 370 16.05 23.52 0.42
CA LEU A 370 15.61 22.55 -0.58
C LEU A 370 14.78 21.43 0.04
N ALA A 371 15.19 20.91 1.20
CA ALA A 371 14.43 19.89 1.94
C ALA A 371 13.05 20.40 2.37
N GLN A 372 12.90 21.69 2.70
CA GLN A 372 11.59 22.28 2.94
C GLN A 372 10.77 22.44 1.66
N GLN A 373 11.40 22.89 0.56
CA GLN A 373 10.75 23.06 -0.73
C GLN A 373 10.15 21.74 -1.25
N ILE A 374 10.87 20.62 -1.14
CA ILE A 374 10.39 19.30 -1.57
C ILE A 374 9.65 18.53 -0.47
N GLY A 375 9.57 19.10 0.73
CA GLY A 375 8.98 18.48 1.92
C GLY A 375 9.65 17.18 2.37
N SER A 376 10.97 17.04 2.23
CA SER A 376 11.70 15.85 2.67
C SER A 376 12.04 15.93 4.16
N VAL A 377 11.18 15.34 5.00
CA VAL A 377 11.41 15.10 6.44
C VAL A 377 12.68 14.27 6.64
N ARG A 378 12.92 13.28 5.78
CA ARG A 378 14.13 12.43 5.84
C ARG A 378 15.42 13.25 5.78
N GLN A 379 15.54 14.16 4.83
CA GLN A 379 16.75 14.99 4.71
C GLN A 379 16.86 16.00 5.86
N GLN A 380 15.74 16.52 6.37
CA GLN A 380 15.73 17.37 7.57
C GLN A 380 16.27 16.61 8.80
N SER A 381 15.86 15.36 8.99
CA SER A 381 16.39 14.50 10.06
C SER A 381 17.90 14.28 9.93
N ARG A 382 18.40 13.99 8.71
CA ARG A 382 19.84 13.83 8.46
C ARG A 382 20.65 15.09 8.78
N LEU A 383 20.09 16.29 8.57
CA LEU A 383 20.71 17.55 9.01
C LEU A 383 20.64 17.74 10.54
N GLY A 384 19.64 17.18 11.21
CA GLY A 384 19.43 17.25 12.65
C GLY A 384 20.47 16.48 13.49
N TYR A 385 21.02 15.38 12.96
CA TYR A 385 22.00 14.53 13.66
C TYR A 385 23.31 15.23 14.06
N SER A 386 23.63 16.39 13.48
CA SER A 386 24.93 17.05 13.67
C SER A 386 25.10 17.78 15.02
N ARG A 387 24.09 17.84 15.90
CA ARG A 387 24.20 18.59 17.19
C ARG A 387 24.06 17.76 18.47
N ASN A 388 23.36 16.62 18.47
CA ASN A 388 23.01 15.92 19.72
C ASN A 388 23.82 14.65 20.03
N ASN A 389 24.48 14.02 19.05
CA ASN A 389 25.18 12.74 19.32
C ASN A 389 26.63 12.90 19.83
N ARG A 390 27.29 14.05 19.62
CA ARG A 390 28.62 14.28 20.21
C ARG A 390 28.58 14.51 21.72
N THR A 391 27.47 15.00 22.27
CA THR A 391 27.28 15.07 23.73
C THR A 391 26.95 13.69 24.32
N ALA A 392 26.15 12.87 23.63
CA ALA A 392 25.80 11.53 24.10
C ALA A 392 26.97 10.53 24.01
N GLU A 393 27.77 10.57 22.95
CA GLU A 393 28.94 9.67 22.79
C GLU A 393 30.16 10.11 23.61
N ALA A 394 30.27 11.39 23.96
CA ALA A 394 31.29 11.88 24.89
C ALA A 394 30.98 11.52 26.35
N GLU A 395 29.70 11.47 26.73
CA GLU A 395 29.28 11.06 28.08
C GLU A 395 29.44 9.55 28.31
N VAL A 396 29.20 8.72 27.29
CA VAL A 396 29.35 7.24 27.39
C VAL A 396 30.82 6.79 27.43
N ARG A 397 31.78 7.64 27.04
CA ARG A 397 33.22 7.33 27.18
C ARG A 397 33.83 7.78 28.51
N ILE A 398 33.08 8.45 29.38
CA ILE A 398 33.56 8.96 30.68
C ILE A 398 32.91 8.25 31.88
N THR A 399 31.91 7.38 31.65
CA THR A 399 31.40 6.40 32.63
C THR A 399 31.88 5.01 32.31
#